data_AF-A0A6S7JJZ2-F1
#
_entry.id   AF-A0A6S7JJZ2-F1
#
_cell.length_a   1.000
_cell.length_b   1.000
_cell.length_c   1.000
_cell.angle_alpha   90.00
_cell.angle_beta   90.00
_cell.angle_gamma   90.00
#
_symmetry.space_group_name_H-M   'P 1'
#
loop_
_entity.id
_entity.type
_entity.pdbx_description
1 polymer ?
#
loop_
_entity_poly.entity_id
_entity_poly.type
_entity_poly.pdbx_seq_one_letter_code
_entity_poly.pdbx_strand_id
1 'polypeptide(L)'
;MVPNGADVELALVQQNVVTNTADSVRFPKERKKRARYVSIILCTITAILVIVFCVVNRNVVEYYPDATQKNTTNVCYKKEGKLTFSGLFATVLGLFGVVLGTLVDRLSLIAEERHHLQERYDGSRKKMIKACFSGILWGPVFVLLGLTFVIVVILIFTTGKPWLELSYLVYIFSGIGVGPLIMHLLNLNTQSEVHISTILEEKQIYVANGLAWSYYFNYLDKALPKFNEKLANNSCNTVEYKKGQHVDLSSNKLILLISHDCTTRDNLTKLDNKIRKLGTFSNRKYKFPVYKLTYNDCNYVYAIQYVEQPLQTLKKMSTLQSESIKALDEKQCDYQVKLLCRTLSAILKNPDNTECEDTCILVATKANSRESLNNGGLVNVIMQEVKANESGTLEYEDGFIQVPPLA
;
A
#
# COMPACT_ATOMS: atom_id res chain seq x y z
N MET A 1 -58.45 -19.92 52.86
CA MET A 1 -57.08 -19.37 52.91
C MET A 1 -56.56 -19.34 51.49
N VAL A 2 -56.68 -18.18 50.84
CA VAL A 2 -56.23 -17.92 49.48
C VAL A 2 -54.83 -17.33 49.61
N PRO A 3 -53.78 -17.90 49.00
CA PRO A 3 -52.46 -17.27 49.01
C PRO A 3 -52.41 -16.14 47.96
N ASN A 4 -51.68 -15.11 48.34
CA ASN A 4 -51.65 -13.76 47.77
C ASN A 4 -51.21 -13.70 46.30
N GLY A 5 -51.92 -12.89 45.51
CA GLY A 5 -51.60 -12.55 44.12
C GLY A 5 -50.38 -11.62 43.93
N ALA A 6 -49.53 -11.45 44.94
CA ALA A 6 -48.33 -10.60 44.85
C ALA A 6 -47.07 -11.36 44.39
N ASP A 7 -47.02 -12.69 44.58
CA ASP A 7 -45.84 -13.49 44.22
C ASP A 7 -45.82 -13.92 42.73
N VAL A 8 -46.96 -13.79 42.04
CA VAL A 8 -47.07 -14.10 40.60
C VAL A 8 -46.64 -12.91 39.74
N GLU A 9 -46.81 -11.68 40.24
CA GLU A 9 -46.42 -10.46 39.51
C GLU A 9 -44.90 -10.24 39.54
N LEU A 10 -44.21 -10.64 40.61
CA LEU A 10 -42.75 -10.57 40.67
C LEU A 10 -42.06 -11.61 39.76
N ALA A 11 -42.67 -12.78 39.59
CA ALA A 11 -42.20 -13.81 38.66
C ALA A 11 -42.42 -13.40 37.19
N LEU A 12 -43.54 -12.73 36.87
CA LEU A 12 -43.80 -12.23 35.51
C LEU A 12 -42.98 -10.99 35.14
N VAL A 13 -42.59 -10.15 36.11
CA VAL A 13 -41.66 -9.04 35.87
C VAL A 13 -40.22 -9.54 35.70
N GLN A 14 -39.79 -10.59 36.40
CA GLN A 14 -38.47 -11.21 36.14
C GLN A 14 -38.41 -12.02 34.84
N GLN A 15 -39.55 -12.52 34.34
CA GLN A 15 -39.59 -13.26 33.07
C GLN A 15 -39.75 -12.35 31.84
N ASN A 16 -40.27 -11.13 32.01
CA ASN A 16 -40.38 -10.12 30.94
C ASN A 16 -39.17 -9.17 30.82
N VAL A 17 -38.15 -9.29 31.68
CA VAL A 17 -36.90 -8.52 31.58
C VAL A 17 -35.77 -9.31 30.88
N VAL A 18 -35.98 -10.59 30.56
CA VAL A 18 -34.97 -11.48 29.93
C VAL A 18 -35.35 -11.89 28.49
N THR A 19 -36.23 -11.14 27.84
CA THR A 19 -36.50 -11.29 26.38
C THR A 19 -36.29 -9.98 25.61
N ASN A 20 -35.50 -9.06 26.16
CA ASN A 20 -34.66 -8.25 25.29
C ASN A 20 -33.61 -9.21 24.74
N THR A 21 -33.95 -9.79 23.59
CA THR A 21 -32.98 -10.35 22.65
C THR A 21 -31.83 -9.37 22.61
N ALA A 22 -30.74 -9.74 23.27
CA ALA A 22 -29.49 -9.06 23.10
C ALA A 22 -29.29 -9.03 21.59
N ASP A 23 -29.37 -7.83 21.01
CA ASP A 23 -28.85 -7.54 19.68
C ASP A 23 -27.37 -7.87 19.76
N SER A 24 -27.05 -9.16 19.71
CA SER A 24 -25.70 -9.66 19.63
C SER A 24 -25.21 -9.16 18.28
N VAL A 25 -24.47 -8.06 18.34
CA VAL A 25 -23.85 -7.43 17.19
C VAL A 25 -23.17 -8.54 16.41
N ARG A 26 -23.74 -8.88 15.23
CA ARG A 26 -23.23 -9.96 14.41
C ARG A 26 -21.90 -9.51 13.85
N PHE A 27 -20.81 -9.98 14.46
CA PHE A 27 -19.49 -9.77 13.89
C PHE A 27 -19.41 -10.43 12.51
N PRO A 28 -18.96 -9.71 11.47
CA PRO A 28 -18.80 -10.28 10.15
C PRO A 28 -17.79 -11.43 10.23
N LYS A 29 -18.17 -12.60 9.71
CA LYS A 29 -17.27 -13.75 9.61
C LYS A 29 -16.25 -13.51 8.49
N GLU A 30 -15.05 -14.07 8.64
CA GLU A 30 -14.04 -14.04 7.60
C GLU A 30 -14.59 -14.55 6.26
N ARG A 31 -14.23 -13.84 5.18
CA ARG A 31 -14.72 -14.14 3.84
C ARG A 31 -14.11 -15.44 3.34
N LYS A 32 -14.97 -16.42 3.06
CA LYS A 32 -14.57 -17.65 2.35
C LYS A 32 -14.42 -17.32 0.87
N LYS A 33 -13.36 -17.80 0.20
CA LYS A 33 -13.01 -17.57 -1.22
C LYS A 33 -14.01 -18.17 -2.25
N ARG A 34 -15.28 -18.31 -1.89
CA ARG A 34 -16.37 -18.93 -2.67
C ARG A 34 -16.60 -18.24 -4.00
N ALA A 35 -16.51 -16.90 -4.05
CA ALA A 35 -16.67 -16.13 -5.28
C ALA A 35 -15.64 -16.52 -6.36
N ARG A 36 -14.40 -16.83 -5.95
CA ARG A 36 -13.36 -17.29 -6.87
C ARG A 36 -13.72 -18.63 -7.52
N TYR A 37 -14.28 -19.57 -6.74
CA TYR A 37 -14.72 -20.86 -7.28
C TYR A 37 -15.87 -20.70 -8.27
N VAL A 38 -16.88 -19.88 -7.93
CA VAL A 38 -18.02 -19.60 -8.82
C VAL A 38 -17.54 -18.95 -10.12
N SER A 39 -16.64 -17.97 -10.03
CA SER A 39 -16.05 -17.32 -11.20
C SER A 39 -15.27 -18.31 -12.08
N ILE A 40 -14.46 -19.20 -11.49
CA ILE A 40 -13.72 -20.21 -12.26
C ILE A 40 -14.70 -21.12 -13.01
N ILE A 41 -15.75 -21.61 -12.35
CA ILE A 41 -16.74 -22.50 -12.97
C ILE A 41 -17.48 -21.80 -14.11
N LEU A 42 -17.89 -20.55 -13.91
CA LEU A 42 -18.60 -19.80 -14.95
C LEU A 42 -17.69 -19.55 -16.16
N CYS A 43 -16.45 -19.11 -15.91
CA CYS A 43 -15.47 -18.85 -16.97
C CYS A 43 -15.10 -20.12 -17.75
N THR A 44 -14.98 -21.28 -17.09
CA THR A 44 -14.68 -22.54 -17.79
C THR A 44 -15.84 -22.98 -18.68
N ILE A 45 -17.09 -22.84 -18.23
CA ILE A 45 -18.27 -23.13 -19.05
C ILE A 45 -18.30 -22.23 -20.30
N THR A 46 -18.11 -20.92 -20.13
CA THR A 46 -18.09 -19.98 -21.26
C THR A 46 -16.94 -20.28 -22.22
N ALA A 47 -15.74 -20.60 -21.72
CA ALA A 47 -14.61 -20.96 -22.56
C ALA A 47 -14.88 -22.22 -23.40
N ILE A 48 -15.50 -23.25 -22.79
CA ILE A 48 -15.88 -24.48 -23.51
C ILE A 48 -16.91 -24.15 -24.60
N LEU A 49 -17.92 -23.33 -24.32
CA LEU A 49 -18.92 -22.93 -25.31
C LEU A 49 -18.29 -22.20 -26.51
N VAL A 50 -17.34 -21.30 -26.27
CA VAL A 50 -16.61 -20.59 -27.34
C VAL A 50 -15.81 -21.58 -28.18
N ILE A 51 -15.11 -22.53 -27.55
CA ILE A 51 -14.34 -23.56 -28.26
C ILE A 51 -15.28 -24.42 -29.12
N VAL A 52 -16.38 -24.90 -28.56
CA VAL A 52 -17.38 -25.71 -29.29
C VAL A 52 -17.94 -24.93 -30.48
N PHE A 53 -18.31 -23.66 -30.29
CA PHE A 53 -18.80 -22.81 -31.37
C PHE A 53 -17.77 -22.66 -32.49
N CYS A 54 -16.50 -22.44 -32.15
CA CYS A 54 -15.42 -22.33 -33.13
C CYS A 54 -15.17 -23.66 -33.88
N VAL A 55 -15.31 -24.81 -33.21
CA VAL A 55 -15.15 -26.13 -33.83
C VAL A 55 -16.32 -26.46 -34.75
N VAL A 56 -17.56 -26.15 -34.35
CA VAL A 56 -18.76 -26.38 -35.17
C VAL A 56 -18.72 -25.56 -36.46
N ASN A 57 -18.26 -24.30 -36.38
CA ASN A 57 -18.21 -23.38 -37.52
C ASN A 57 -16.90 -23.45 -38.34
N ARG A 58 -16.13 -24.54 -38.23
CA ARG A 58 -14.81 -24.67 -38.89
C ARG A 58 -14.86 -24.88 -40.41
N ASN A 59 -16.04 -25.20 -40.95
CA ASN A 59 -16.22 -25.53 -42.36
C ASN A 59 -16.80 -24.32 -43.10
N VAL A 60 -16.01 -23.69 -43.96
CA VAL A 60 -16.51 -22.71 -44.93
C VAL A 60 -16.50 -23.35 -46.30
N VAL A 61 -17.65 -23.26 -46.97
CA VAL A 61 -17.82 -23.75 -48.34
C VAL A 61 -17.56 -22.58 -49.27
N GLU A 62 -16.47 -22.65 -50.04
CA GLU A 62 -16.19 -21.68 -51.10
C GLU A 62 -16.63 -22.26 -52.45
N TYR A 63 -17.30 -21.43 -53.25
CA TYR A 63 -17.77 -21.77 -54.58
C TYR A 63 -16.86 -21.10 -55.60
N TYR A 64 -16.12 -21.91 -56.38
CA TYR A 64 -15.27 -21.41 -57.46
C TYR A 64 -15.96 -21.65 -58.81
N PRO A 65 -15.95 -20.70 -59.75
CA PRO A 65 -16.48 -20.94 -61.09
C PRO A 65 -15.65 -22.02 -61.79
N ASP A 66 -16.30 -23.09 -62.26
CA ASP A 66 -15.62 -24.20 -62.91
C ASP A 66 -15.21 -23.80 -64.33
N ALA A 67 -13.91 -23.59 -64.53
CA ALA A 67 -13.36 -23.15 -65.81
C ALA A 67 -13.35 -24.24 -66.89
N THR A 68 -13.62 -25.51 -66.54
CA THR A 68 -13.50 -26.66 -67.45
C THR A 68 -14.78 -26.99 -68.21
N GLN A 69 -15.93 -26.45 -67.81
CA GLN A 69 -17.23 -26.73 -68.42
C GLN A 69 -17.88 -25.46 -68.99
N LYS A 70 -17.28 -24.92 -70.06
CA LYS A 70 -17.89 -23.83 -70.85
C LYS A 70 -18.82 -24.42 -71.92
N ASN A 71 -20.05 -24.76 -71.56
CA ASN A 71 -21.10 -24.83 -72.58
C ASN A 71 -22.45 -24.35 -72.06
N THR A 72 -22.94 -23.28 -72.71
CA THR A 72 -24.29 -22.69 -72.69
C THR A 72 -24.89 -22.25 -71.34
N THR A 73 -24.99 -20.93 -71.17
CA THR A 73 -25.86 -20.12 -70.28
C THR A 73 -25.87 -20.37 -68.76
N ASN A 74 -25.35 -21.47 -68.24
CA ASN A 74 -25.30 -21.76 -66.81
C ASN A 74 -23.84 -21.85 -66.33
N VAL A 75 -23.48 -21.02 -65.34
CA VAL A 75 -22.16 -21.06 -64.69
C VAL A 75 -22.18 -22.15 -63.63
N CYS A 76 -21.46 -23.25 -63.85
CA CYS A 76 -21.27 -24.30 -62.85
C CYS A 76 -20.24 -23.85 -61.81
N TYR A 77 -20.57 -24.01 -60.52
CA TYR A 77 -19.65 -23.74 -59.41
C TYR A 77 -19.15 -25.05 -58.82
N LYS A 78 -17.83 -25.18 -58.68
CA LYS A 78 -17.19 -26.28 -57.95
C LYS A 78 -17.24 -25.96 -56.44
N LYS A 79 -17.84 -26.86 -55.68
CA LYS A 79 -17.88 -26.81 -54.22
C LYS A 79 -16.59 -27.40 -53.66
N GLU A 80 -15.70 -26.57 -53.13
CA GLU A 80 -14.55 -27.05 -52.34
C GLU A 80 -14.74 -26.70 -50.87
N GLY A 81 -14.70 -27.73 -50.02
CA GLY A 81 -14.75 -27.54 -48.57
C GLY A 81 -13.39 -27.10 -48.06
N LYS A 82 -13.26 -25.85 -47.62
CA LYS A 82 -12.02 -25.36 -47.01
C LYS A 82 -12.17 -25.42 -45.49
N LEU A 83 -11.23 -26.10 -44.85
CA LEU A 83 -11.16 -26.15 -43.40
C LEU A 83 -10.54 -24.82 -42.93
N THR A 84 -11.35 -23.89 -42.44
CA THR A 84 -10.88 -22.57 -42.01
C THR A 84 -10.95 -22.48 -40.49
N PHE A 85 -9.80 -22.52 -39.83
CA PHE A 85 -9.68 -22.33 -38.38
C PHE A 85 -9.77 -20.86 -37.94
N SER A 86 -10.38 -19.99 -38.74
CA SER A 86 -10.35 -18.53 -38.55
C SER A 86 -10.90 -18.07 -37.20
N GLY A 87 -11.91 -18.75 -36.64
CA GLY A 87 -12.46 -18.41 -35.32
C GLY A 87 -11.52 -18.75 -34.16
N LEU A 88 -10.92 -19.95 -34.16
CA LEU A 88 -9.91 -20.34 -33.16
C LEU A 88 -8.66 -19.44 -33.27
N PHE A 89 -8.31 -19.04 -34.48
CA PHE A 89 -7.19 -18.13 -34.71
C PHE A 89 -7.44 -16.73 -34.14
N ALA A 90 -8.58 -16.13 -34.47
CA ALA A 90 -8.97 -14.80 -33.98
C ALA A 90 -9.08 -14.76 -32.45
N THR A 91 -9.62 -15.82 -31.84
CA THR A 91 -9.72 -15.93 -30.38
C THR A 91 -8.35 -16.04 -29.70
N VAL A 92 -7.42 -16.84 -30.22
CA VAL A 92 -6.06 -16.93 -29.67
C VAL A 92 -5.29 -15.61 -29.83
N LEU A 93 -5.40 -14.94 -30.99
CA LEU A 93 -4.79 -13.63 -31.21
C LEU A 93 -5.41 -12.54 -30.31
N GLY A 94 -6.72 -12.57 -30.12
CA GLY A 94 -7.42 -11.66 -29.20
C GLY A 94 -6.97 -11.85 -27.76
N LEU A 95 -6.88 -13.10 -27.28
CA LEU A 95 -6.35 -13.41 -25.95
C LEU A 95 -4.90 -12.96 -25.79
N PHE A 96 -4.08 -13.14 -26.82
CA PHE A 96 -2.72 -12.64 -26.84
C PHE A 96 -2.65 -11.12 -26.75
N GLY A 97 -3.50 -10.42 -27.51
CA GLY A 97 -3.63 -8.96 -27.45
C GLY A 97 -4.02 -8.46 -26.06
N VAL A 98 -4.96 -9.14 -25.38
CA VAL A 98 -5.34 -8.81 -23.99
C VAL A 98 -4.16 -9.00 -23.04
N VAL A 99 -3.43 -10.11 -23.13
CA VAL A 99 -2.25 -10.35 -22.28
C VAL A 99 -1.17 -9.30 -22.52
N LEU A 100 -0.87 -8.98 -23.79
CA LEU A 100 0.06 -7.89 -24.11
C LEU A 100 -0.41 -6.54 -23.57
N GLY A 101 -1.71 -6.23 -23.69
CA GLY A 101 -2.30 -5.02 -23.11
C GLY A 101 -2.07 -4.94 -21.60
N THR A 102 -2.27 -6.04 -20.86
CA THR A 102 -1.98 -6.06 -19.42
C THR A 102 -0.49 -5.89 -19.11
N LEU A 103 0.42 -6.37 -19.97
CA LEU A 103 1.85 -6.15 -19.80
C LEU A 103 2.24 -4.70 -20.05
N VAL A 104 1.62 -4.05 -21.05
CA VAL A 104 1.81 -2.61 -21.31
C VAL A 104 1.32 -1.78 -20.13
N ASP A 105 0.19 -2.13 -19.51
CA ASP A 105 -0.28 -1.50 -18.28
C ASP A 105 0.69 -1.69 -17.10
N ARG A 106 1.40 -2.83 -17.00
CA ARG A 106 2.47 -2.97 -16.00
C ARG A 106 3.71 -2.12 -16.31
N LEU A 107 3.96 -1.83 -17.58
CA LEU A 107 5.05 -0.95 -17.99
C LEU A 107 4.74 0.52 -17.68
N SER A 108 3.48 0.95 -17.77
CA SER A 108 3.08 2.30 -17.32
C SER A 108 3.27 2.46 -15.79
N LEU A 109 2.94 1.44 -15.00
CA LEU A 109 3.23 1.43 -13.56
C LEU A 109 4.73 1.53 -13.25
N ILE A 110 5.58 0.90 -14.07
CA ILE A 110 7.04 1.04 -13.94
C ILE A 110 7.49 2.47 -14.20
N ALA A 111 6.84 3.19 -15.11
CA ALA A 111 7.16 4.58 -15.38
C ALA A 111 6.86 5.46 -14.15
N GLU A 112 5.71 5.24 -13.50
CA GLU A 112 5.34 5.94 -12.27
C GLU A 112 6.26 5.57 -11.09
N GLU A 113 6.46 4.27 -10.82
CA GLU A 113 7.28 3.79 -9.70
C GLU A 113 8.78 4.11 -9.84
N ARG A 114 9.24 4.46 -11.05
CA ARG A 114 10.62 4.92 -11.27
C ARG A 114 10.93 6.17 -10.47
N HIS A 115 9.96 7.06 -10.27
CA HIS A 115 10.12 8.27 -9.46
C HIS A 115 10.35 7.95 -7.98
N HIS A 116 9.81 6.83 -7.50
CA HIS A 116 9.92 6.39 -6.10
C HIS A 116 10.99 5.31 -5.87
N LEU A 117 11.92 5.12 -6.82
CA LEU A 117 12.92 4.06 -6.78
C LEU A 117 13.79 4.12 -5.51
N GLN A 118 14.19 5.33 -5.10
CA GLN A 118 15.04 5.51 -3.92
C GLN A 118 14.25 5.34 -2.61
N GLU A 119 13.04 5.89 -2.53
CA GLU A 119 12.23 5.94 -1.31
C GLU A 119 11.59 4.58 -0.95
N ARG A 120 11.09 3.87 -1.96
CA ARG A 120 10.32 2.62 -1.78
C ARG A 120 11.14 1.36 -1.97
N TYR A 121 12.15 1.38 -2.84
CA TYR A 121 12.89 0.18 -3.26
C TYR A 121 14.40 0.21 -2.97
N ASP A 122 14.86 1.19 -2.17
CA ASP A 122 16.27 1.38 -1.79
C ASP A 122 17.21 1.45 -3.01
N GLY A 123 16.78 2.09 -4.10
CA GLY A 123 17.57 2.20 -5.33
C GLY A 123 17.58 0.94 -6.21
N SER A 124 16.96 -0.17 -5.78
CA SER A 124 17.05 -1.45 -6.47
C SER A 124 16.00 -1.62 -7.57
N ARG A 125 16.43 -1.46 -8.84
CA ARG A 125 15.54 -1.64 -10.02
C ARG A 125 14.94 -3.05 -10.12
N LYS A 126 15.67 -4.08 -9.70
CA LYS A 126 15.17 -5.48 -9.70
C LYS A 126 14.01 -5.65 -8.72
N LYS A 127 14.07 -5.04 -7.54
CA LYS A 127 12.97 -5.08 -6.55
C LYS A 127 11.75 -4.35 -7.09
N MET A 128 11.93 -3.18 -7.69
CA MET A 128 10.84 -2.39 -8.31
C MET A 128 10.14 -3.16 -9.43
N ILE A 129 10.89 -3.69 -10.39
CA ILE A 129 10.32 -4.49 -11.51
C ILE A 129 9.63 -5.73 -10.96
N LYS A 130 10.25 -6.45 -10.01
CA LYS A 130 9.63 -7.61 -9.38
C LYS A 130 8.32 -7.25 -8.69
N ALA A 131 8.22 -6.09 -8.05
CA ALA A 131 7.00 -5.62 -7.39
C ALA A 131 5.91 -5.30 -8.42
N CYS A 132 6.23 -4.61 -9.51
CA CYS A 132 5.27 -4.27 -10.58
C CYS A 132 4.68 -5.52 -11.25
N PHE A 133 5.45 -6.60 -11.32
CA PHE A 133 5.02 -7.90 -11.86
C PHE A 133 4.64 -8.93 -10.78
N SER A 134 4.63 -8.55 -9.49
CA SER A 134 4.28 -9.46 -8.39
C SER A 134 2.78 -9.71 -8.38
N GLY A 135 2.36 -10.79 -9.04
CA GLY A 135 0.95 -11.14 -9.22
C GLY A 135 0.67 -11.81 -10.56
N ILE A 136 1.58 -11.67 -11.53
CA ILE A 136 1.47 -12.39 -12.79
C ILE A 136 1.95 -13.83 -12.59
N LEU A 137 1.07 -14.77 -12.92
CA LEU A 137 1.42 -16.18 -13.08
C LEU A 137 2.06 -16.35 -14.46
N TRP A 138 3.39 -16.37 -14.50
CA TRP A 138 4.15 -16.45 -15.75
C TRP A 138 3.94 -17.76 -16.52
N GLY A 139 3.61 -18.86 -15.83
CA GLY A 139 3.34 -20.15 -16.47
C GLY A 139 2.28 -20.08 -17.57
N PRO A 140 1.02 -19.69 -17.24
CA PRO A 140 -0.03 -19.48 -18.25
C PRO A 140 0.34 -18.49 -19.36
N VAL A 141 1.09 -17.44 -19.05
CA VAL A 141 1.55 -16.45 -20.04
C VAL A 141 2.49 -17.10 -21.06
N PHE A 142 3.47 -17.88 -20.61
CA PHE A 142 4.38 -18.60 -21.50
C PHE A 142 3.66 -19.67 -22.34
N VAL A 143 2.65 -20.34 -21.77
CA VAL A 143 1.82 -21.30 -22.54
C VAL A 143 1.07 -20.60 -23.66
N LEU A 144 0.46 -19.44 -23.39
CA LEU A 144 -0.25 -18.66 -24.42
C LEU A 144 0.71 -18.13 -25.50
N LEU A 145 1.89 -17.66 -25.09
CA LEU A 145 2.94 -17.22 -26.02
C LEU A 145 3.43 -18.37 -26.90
N GLY A 146 3.61 -19.57 -26.33
CA GLY A 146 3.96 -20.77 -27.09
C GLY A 146 2.87 -21.16 -28.08
N LEU A 147 1.60 -21.15 -27.65
CA LEU A 147 0.46 -21.50 -28.50
C LEU A 147 0.32 -20.52 -29.69
N THR A 148 0.42 -19.22 -29.42
CA THR A 148 0.38 -18.18 -30.46
C THR A 148 1.53 -18.34 -31.45
N PHE A 149 2.74 -18.61 -30.98
CA PHE A 149 3.90 -18.88 -31.84
C PHE A 149 3.69 -20.10 -32.74
N VAL A 150 3.25 -21.24 -32.18
CA VAL A 150 2.96 -22.46 -32.95
C VAL A 150 1.91 -22.19 -34.02
N ILE A 151 0.85 -21.46 -33.69
CA ILE A 151 -0.22 -21.14 -34.62
C ILE A 151 0.26 -20.21 -35.74
N VAL A 152 1.08 -19.20 -35.43
CA VAL A 152 1.69 -18.32 -36.45
C VAL A 152 2.59 -19.11 -37.38
N VAL A 153 3.39 -20.04 -36.84
CA VAL A 153 4.24 -20.94 -37.64
C VAL A 153 3.40 -21.81 -38.57
N ILE A 154 2.32 -22.44 -38.07
CA ILE A 154 1.39 -23.23 -38.89
C ILE A 154 0.78 -22.37 -40.00
N LEU A 155 0.40 -21.13 -39.72
CA LEU A 155 -0.16 -20.21 -40.71
C LEU A 155 0.84 -19.91 -41.84
N ILE A 156 2.09 -19.62 -41.49
CA ILE A 156 3.15 -19.35 -42.47
C ILE A 156 3.37 -20.58 -43.37
N PHE A 157 3.42 -21.78 -42.78
CA PHE A 157 3.58 -23.03 -43.53
C PHE A 157 2.39 -23.38 -44.43
N THR A 158 1.16 -23.13 -43.97
CA THR A 158 -0.06 -23.52 -44.71
C THR A 158 -0.46 -22.51 -45.79
N THR A 159 -0.20 -21.22 -45.58
CA THR A 159 -0.58 -20.17 -46.53
C THR A 159 0.55 -19.74 -47.45
N GLY A 160 1.81 -20.08 -47.14
CA GLY A 160 2.99 -19.70 -47.92
C GLY A 160 3.23 -18.19 -47.98
N LYS A 161 2.47 -17.39 -47.22
CA LYS A 161 2.61 -15.94 -47.14
C LYS A 161 3.47 -15.60 -45.91
N PRO A 162 4.60 -14.87 -46.07
CA PRO A 162 5.50 -14.57 -44.96
C PRO A 162 5.00 -13.44 -44.05
N TRP A 163 3.93 -12.74 -44.41
CA TRP A 163 3.43 -11.56 -43.69
C TRP A 163 2.09 -11.84 -43.01
N LEU A 164 1.97 -11.42 -41.74
CA LEU A 164 0.69 -11.34 -41.05
C LEU A 164 -0.23 -10.39 -41.83
N GLU A 165 -1.34 -10.89 -42.36
CA GLU A 165 -2.32 -10.02 -43.02
C GLU A 165 -2.79 -8.93 -42.05
N LEU A 166 -2.97 -7.71 -42.57
CA LEU A 166 -3.34 -6.53 -41.78
C LEU A 166 -4.62 -6.76 -40.96
N SER A 167 -5.51 -7.61 -41.47
CA SER A 167 -6.74 -8.09 -40.82
C SER A 167 -6.48 -8.72 -39.44
N TYR A 168 -5.33 -9.36 -39.25
CA TYR A 168 -4.97 -10.03 -38.00
C TYR A 168 -4.34 -9.09 -36.97
N LEU A 169 -3.66 -8.04 -37.44
CA LEU A 169 -3.10 -7.00 -36.57
C LEU A 169 -4.19 -6.23 -35.83
N VAL A 170 -5.39 -6.10 -36.42
CA VAL A 170 -6.54 -5.46 -35.78
C VAL A 170 -6.88 -6.10 -34.44
N TYR A 171 -6.84 -7.44 -34.33
CA TYR A 171 -7.12 -8.13 -33.07
C TYR A 171 -6.06 -7.86 -31.99
N ILE A 172 -4.78 -7.79 -32.39
CA ILE A 172 -3.68 -7.50 -31.48
C ILE A 172 -3.76 -6.04 -31.01
N PHE A 173 -3.89 -5.08 -31.93
CA PHE A 173 -3.99 -3.65 -31.60
C PHE A 173 -5.27 -3.31 -30.81
N SER A 174 -6.38 -3.99 -31.09
CA SER A 174 -7.60 -3.85 -30.30
C SER A 174 -7.39 -4.31 -28.85
N GLY A 175 -6.63 -5.38 -28.62
CA GLY A 175 -6.33 -5.89 -27.29
C GLY A 175 -5.33 -5.02 -26.51
N ILE A 176 -4.33 -4.45 -27.20
CA ILE A 176 -3.28 -3.63 -26.57
C ILE A 176 -3.73 -2.18 -26.34
N GLY A 177 -4.41 -1.59 -27.32
CA GLY A 177 -4.77 -0.16 -27.31
C GLY A 177 -6.21 0.07 -26.87
N VAL A 178 -7.16 -0.36 -27.70
CA VAL A 178 -8.58 -0.04 -27.52
C VAL A 178 -9.13 -0.57 -26.20
N GLY A 179 -8.82 -1.82 -25.85
CA GLY A 179 -9.26 -2.45 -24.60
C GLY A 179 -8.84 -1.67 -23.35
N PRO A 180 -7.52 -1.50 -23.08
CA PRO A 180 -7.04 -0.75 -21.91
C PRO A 180 -7.50 0.71 -21.89
N LEU A 181 -7.59 1.36 -23.06
CA LEU A 181 -8.06 2.74 -23.16
C LEU A 181 -9.54 2.87 -22.77
N ILE A 182 -10.40 1.94 -23.19
CA ILE A 182 -11.80 1.88 -22.74
C ILE A 182 -11.88 1.60 -21.23
N MET A 183 -11.05 0.69 -20.71
CA MET A 183 -11.01 0.40 -19.27
C MET A 183 -10.64 1.62 -18.45
N HIS A 184 -9.73 2.46 -18.95
CA HIS A 184 -9.34 3.70 -18.29
C HIS A 184 -10.41 4.80 -18.43
N LEU A 185 -10.94 5.03 -19.63
CA LEU A 185 -11.97 6.05 -19.88
C LEU A 185 -13.27 5.78 -19.10
N LEU A 186 -13.68 4.52 -19.02
CA LEU A 186 -14.88 4.12 -18.28
C LEU A 186 -14.58 3.88 -16.79
N ASN A 187 -13.34 4.11 -16.35
CA ASN A 187 -12.88 3.88 -15.00
C ASN A 187 -13.16 2.46 -14.47
N LEU A 188 -13.23 1.47 -15.37
CA LEU A 188 -13.53 0.06 -15.04
C LEU A 188 -12.37 -0.63 -14.32
N ASN A 189 -11.20 0.01 -14.28
CA ASN A 189 -10.04 -0.49 -13.53
C ASN A 189 -10.15 -0.20 -12.01
N THR A 190 -11.14 0.57 -11.56
CA THR A 190 -11.36 0.76 -10.12
C THR A 190 -11.82 -0.53 -9.48
N GLN A 191 -11.13 -0.93 -8.42
CA GLN A 191 -11.55 -2.07 -7.61
C GLN A 191 -12.82 -1.71 -6.86
N SER A 192 -13.82 -2.60 -6.89
CA SER A 192 -15.02 -2.47 -6.07
C SER A 192 -14.65 -2.39 -4.59
N GLU A 193 -15.42 -1.63 -3.79
CA GLU A 193 -15.26 -1.51 -2.34
C GLU A 193 -15.16 -2.87 -1.64
N VAL A 194 -15.92 -3.88 -2.12
CA VAL A 194 -15.87 -5.25 -1.59
C VAL A 194 -14.50 -5.88 -1.82
N HIS A 195 -13.87 -5.62 -2.96
CA HIS A 195 -12.53 -6.13 -3.26
C HIS A 195 -11.46 -5.43 -2.42
N ILE A 196 -11.54 -4.10 -2.33
CA ILE A 196 -10.67 -3.29 -1.48
C ILE A 196 -10.77 -3.77 -0.03
N SER A 197 -11.98 -3.89 0.51
CA SER A 197 -12.19 -4.34 1.89
C SER A 197 -11.68 -5.77 2.11
N THR A 198 -11.79 -6.66 1.12
CA THR A 198 -11.21 -8.02 1.22
C THR A 198 -9.69 -7.96 1.29
N ILE A 199 -9.04 -7.12 0.48
CA ILE A 199 -7.59 -6.92 0.52
C ILE A 199 -7.18 -6.33 1.88
N LEU A 200 -7.95 -5.38 2.40
CA LEU A 200 -7.70 -4.74 3.68
C LEU A 200 -7.86 -5.71 4.86
N GLU A 201 -8.91 -6.52 4.84
CA GLU A 201 -9.15 -7.61 5.81
C GLU A 201 -8.03 -8.66 5.72
N GLU A 202 -7.68 -9.13 4.52
CA GLU A 202 -6.66 -10.16 4.31
C GLU A 202 -5.24 -9.69 4.68
N LYS A 203 -4.91 -8.42 4.43
CA LYS A 203 -3.55 -7.89 4.61
C LYS A 203 -3.37 -7.05 5.90
N GLN A 204 -4.42 -6.81 6.67
CA GLN A 204 -4.38 -6.04 7.93
C GLN A 204 -3.65 -4.67 7.80
N ILE A 205 -3.86 -3.95 6.70
CA ILE A 205 -2.96 -2.87 6.23
C ILE A 205 -3.01 -1.56 7.04
N TYR A 206 -3.98 -1.35 7.93
CA TYR A 206 -4.19 -0.03 8.56
C TYR A 206 -3.82 0.09 10.03
N VAL A 207 -3.01 -0.83 10.56
CA VAL A 207 -2.52 -0.74 11.93
C VAL A 207 -1.82 0.61 12.18
N ALA A 208 -0.94 1.04 11.26
CA ALA A 208 -0.24 2.32 11.39
C ALA A 208 -1.17 3.53 11.42
N ASN A 209 -2.25 3.54 10.63
CA ASN A 209 -3.21 4.63 10.62
C ASN A 209 -3.97 4.71 11.95
N GLY A 210 -4.45 3.57 12.45
CA GLY A 210 -5.11 3.52 13.76
C GLY A 210 -4.18 3.95 14.89
N LEU A 211 -2.90 3.54 14.85
CA LEU A 211 -1.89 3.95 15.81
C LEU A 211 -1.56 5.45 15.74
N ALA A 212 -1.49 6.03 14.53
CA ALA A 212 -1.25 7.46 14.34
C ALA A 212 -2.37 8.30 14.97
N TRP A 213 -3.63 7.99 14.64
CA TRP A 213 -4.80 8.67 15.19
C TRP A 213 -4.92 8.49 16.70
N SER A 214 -4.70 7.27 17.18
CA SER A 214 -4.69 6.98 18.62
C SER A 214 -3.63 7.81 19.34
N TYR A 215 -2.40 7.89 18.80
CA TYR A 215 -1.34 8.68 19.40
C TYR A 215 -1.65 10.18 19.40
N TYR A 216 -2.22 10.68 18.31
CA TYR A 216 -2.63 12.08 18.21
C TYR A 216 -3.68 12.46 19.27
N PHE A 217 -4.84 11.80 19.28
CA PHE A 217 -5.95 12.15 20.18
C PHE A 217 -5.68 11.83 21.65
N ASN A 218 -4.91 10.77 21.94
CA ASN A 218 -4.65 10.37 23.31
C ASN A 218 -3.49 11.12 23.96
N TYR A 219 -2.51 11.55 23.16
CA TYR A 219 -1.30 12.20 23.67
C TYR A 219 -1.08 13.58 23.08
N LEU A 220 -0.82 13.71 21.77
CA LEU A 220 -0.32 14.96 21.17
C LEU A 220 -1.30 16.13 21.32
N ASP A 221 -2.57 15.91 21.01
CA ASP A 221 -3.64 16.93 21.11
C ASP A 221 -3.73 17.57 22.50
N LYS A 222 -3.38 16.80 23.55
CA LYS A 222 -3.43 17.28 24.95
C LYS A 222 -2.07 17.72 25.49
N ALA A 223 -0.98 17.27 24.87
CA ALA A 223 0.38 17.52 25.32
C ALA A 223 0.96 18.78 24.67
N LEU A 224 0.73 18.99 23.37
CA LEU A 224 1.28 20.12 22.61
C LEU A 224 0.77 21.48 23.14
N PRO A 225 -0.53 21.68 23.43
CA PRO A 225 -0.97 22.96 24.00
C PRO A 225 -0.32 23.26 25.35
N LYS A 226 -0.11 22.23 26.19
CA LYS A 226 0.53 22.36 27.51
C LYS A 226 2.03 22.60 27.41
N PHE A 227 2.65 22.14 26.34
CA PHE A 227 4.04 22.45 26.03
C PHE A 227 4.16 23.94 25.71
N ASN A 228 3.30 24.44 24.82
CA ASN A 228 3.26 25.86 24.45
C ASN A 228 2.87 26.78 25.61
N GLU A 229 1.85 26.45 26.39
CA GLU A 229 1.43 27.22 27.58
C GLU A 229 2.62 27.46 28.51
N LYS A 230 3.44 26.41 28.74
CA LYS A 230 4.60 26.51 29.61
C LYS A 230 5.73 27.34 29.00
N LEU A 231 5.89 27.33 27.68
CA LEU A 231 6.88 28.17 27.01
C LEU A 231 6.42 29.64 26.96
N ALA A 232 5.15 29.90 26.66
CA ALA A 232 4.59 31.25 26.62
C ALA A 232 4.65 31.96 27.98
N ASN A 233 4.43 31.22 29.08
CA ASN A 233 4.55 31.76 30.44
C ASN A 233 5.98 32.14 30.85
N ASN A 234 6.99 31.60 30.16
CA ASN A 234 8.40 31.91 30.40
C ASN A 234 8.92 32.75 29.24
N SER A 235 8.93 34.08 29.37
CA SER A 235 9.19 35.06 28.29
C SER A 235 10.52 34.92 27.50
N CYS A 236 11.34 33.90 27.75
CA CYS A 236 12.61 33.59 27.07
C CYS A 236 12.75 32.11 26.62
N ASN A 237 11.66 31.36 26.46
CA ASN A 237 11.70 29.90 26.15
C ASN A 237 12.46 29.10 27.21
N THR A 238 12.57 29.68 28.40
CA THR A 238 13.33 29.16 29.53
C THR A 238 12.51 28.08 30.22
N VAL A 239 13.06 26.87 30.33
CA VAL A 239 12.38 25.75 30.99
C VAL A 239 13.18 25.27 32.19
N GLU A 240 12.47 25.10 33.31
CA GLU A 240 13.02 24.40 34.47
C GLU A 240 13.00 22.89 34.21
N TYR A 241 14.18 22.32 33.99
CA TYR A 241 14.35 20.89 33.66
C TYR A 241 14.80 20.05 34.87
N LYS A 242 15.29 20.71 35.93
CA LYS A 242 15.63 20.20 37.26
C LYS A 242 15.38 21.31 38.28
N LYS A 243 15.09 20.95 39.52
CA LYS A 243 14.76 21.90 40.59
C LYS A 243 15.81 23.03 40.68
N GLY A 244 15.42 24.26 40.36
CA GLY A 244 16.27 25.46 40.37
C GLY A 244 17.27 25.58 39.20
N GLN A 245 17.20 24.72 38.18
CA GLN A 245 18.02 24.82 36.97
C GLN A 245 17.15 25.11 35.75
N HIS A 246 17.47 26.23 35.11
CA HIS A 246 16.77 26.75 33.95
C HIS A 246 17.67 26.63 32.71
N VAL A 247 17.06 26.33 31.56
CA VAL A 247 17.75 26.34 30.27
C VAL A 247 16.83 26.92 29.21
N ASP A 248 17.41 27.70 28.30
CA ASP A 248 16.67 28.24 27.15
C ASP A 248 16.65 27.20 26.04
N LEU A 249 15.45 26.91 25.51
CA LEU A 249 15.33 26.07 24.32
C LEU A 249 15.74 26.84 23.07
N SER A 250 16.48 26.17 22.20
CA SER A 250 16.86 26.69 20.89
C SER A 250 15.67 26.79 19.93
N SER A 251 14.56 26.10 20.21
CA SER A 251 13.30 26.19 19.46
C SER A 251 12.10 25.96 20.38
N ASN A 252 10.99 26.61 20.03
CA ASN A 252 9.69 26.44 20.69
C ASN A 252 8.88 25.27 20.17
N LYS A 253 9.50 24.40 19.37
CA LYS A 253 8.85 23.23 18.78
C LYS A 253 9.30 21.96 19.47
N LEU A 254 8.36 21.05 19.73
CA LEU A 254 8.64 19.71 20.24
C LEU A 254 9.15 18.82 19.10
N ILE A 255 10.34 18.24 19.24
CA ILE A 255 10.88 17.31 18.24
C ILE A 255 10.35 15.90 18.53
N LEU A 256 9.58 15.34 17.60
CA LEU A 256 9.06 13.97 17.65
C LEU A 256 9.98 13.04 16.85
N LEU A 257 10.63 12.09 17.53
CA LEU A 257 11.58 11.19 16.92
C LEU A 257 10.95 9.83 16.62
N ILE A 258 11.00 9.40 15.35
CA ILE A 258 10.57 8.08 14.90
C ILE A 258 11.80 7.31 14.38
N SER A 259 12.00 6.10 14.91
CA SER A 259 13.04 5.17 14.44
C SER A 259 12.43 4.09 13.55
N HIS A 260 13.02 3.90 12.37
CA HIS A 260 12.58 2.89 11.40
C HIS A 260 12.63 1.46 11.98
N ASP A 261 13.61 1.14 12.82
CA ASP A 261 13.82 -0.21 13.38
C ASP A 261 12.79 -0.58 14.48
N CYS A 262 11.80 0.27 14.73
CA CYS A 262 10.86 0.20 15.86
C CYS A 262 11.54 0.03 17.23
N THR A 263 12.83 0.32 17.35
CA THR A 263 13.55 0.21 18.63
C THR A 263 13.46 1.53 19.36
N THR A 264 12.52 1.64 20.28
CA THR A 264 12.59 2.65 21.34
C THR A 264 13.74 2.26 22.25
N ARG A 265 14.89 2.92 22.10
CA ARG A 265 16.03 2.67 22.98
C ARG A 265 15.98 3.67 24.11
N ASP A 266 16.02 3.17 25.33
CA ASP A 266 15.69 3.91 26.56
C ASP A 266 16.55 5.16 26.81
N ASN A 267 17.61 5.42 26.03
CA ASN A 267 18.44 6.61 26.17
C ASN A 267 19.09 7.05 24.84
N LEU A 268 18.69 8.21 24.32
CA LEU A 268 19.36 8.95 23.23
C LEU A 268 20.87 9.14 23.47
N THR A 269 21.26 9.31 24.73
CA THR A 269 22.67 9.49 25.12
C THR A 269 23.54 8.25 24.88
N LYS A 270 22.93 7.07 24.74
CA LYS A 270 23.63 5.82 24.37
C LYS A 270 23.69 5.62 22.86
N LEU A 271 22.88 6.36 22.10
CA LEU A 271 22.79 6.29 20.64
C LEU A 271 23.76 7.27 19.97
N ASP A 272 24.03 8.41 20.60
CA ASP A 272 24.96 9.39 20.08
C ASP A 272 25.67 10.08 21.25
N ASN A 273 27.00 10.07 21.23
CA ASN A 273 27.84 10.68 22.27
C ASN A 273 27.76 12.21 22.27
N LYS A 274 27.28 12.83 21.18
CA LYS A 274 27.01 14.26 21.07
C LYS A 274 25.64 14.67 21.63
N ILE A 275 24.86 13.73 22.14
CA ILE A 275 23.57 13.99 22.79
C ILE A 275 23.70 13.77 24.29
N ARG A 276 23.33 14.78 25.08
CA ARG A 276 23.31 14.72 26.55
C ARG A 276 21.94 15.07 27.09
N LYS A 277 21.35 14.18 27.89
CA LYS A 277 20.08 14.46 28.58
C LYS A 277 20.34 15.44 29.74
N LEU A 278 19.71 16.61 29.69
CA LEU A 278 19.82 17.61 30.76
C LEU A 278 18.85 17.28 31.91
N GLY A 279 17.61 16.93 31.54
CA GLY A 279 16.56 16.54 32.46
C GLY A 279 15.23 16.36 31.75
N THR A 280 14.15 16.62 32.48
CA THR A 280 12.79 16.51 31.97
C THR A 280 11.98 17.59 32.64
N PHE A 281 11.38 18.46 31.86
CA PHE A 281 10.38 19.37 32.41
C PHE A 281 9.02 18.72 32.30
N SER A 282 8.18 18.93 33.31
CA SER A 282 6.81 18.42 33.34
C SER A 282 5.82 19.56 33.39
N ASN A 283 4.71 19.43 32.65
CA ASN A 283 3.52 20.23 32.84
C ASN A 283 2.35 19.28 33.14
N ARG A 284 1.83 19.36 34.37
CA ARG A 284 0.84 18.40 34.91
C ARG A 284 1.35 16.95 34.79
N LYS A 285 0.62 16.10 34.06
CA LYS A 285 0.95 14.69 33.83
C LYS A 285 1.89 14.45 32.64
N TYR A 286 2.18 15.48 31.83
CA TYR A 286 3.01 15.35 30.64
C TYR A 286 4.46 15.67 30.98
N LYS A 287 5.36 14.83 30.49
CA LYS A 287 6.80 14.90 30.72
C LYS A 287 7.49 15.10 29.37
N PHE A 288 8.32 16.13 29.27
CA PHE A 288 9.06 16.49 28.07
C PHE A 288 10.56 16.42 28.37
N PRO A 289 11.25 15.38 27.87
CA PRO A 289 12.68 15.25 28.02
C PRO A 289 13.44 16.35 27.27
N VAL A 290 14.44 16.95 27.93
CA VAL A 290 15.29 18.00 27.34
C VAL A 290 16.69 17.47 27.11
N TYR A 291 17.18 17.67 25.89
CA TYR A 291 18.48 17.21 25.44
C TYR A 291 19.34 18.37 24.94
N LYS A 292 20.62 18.29 25.26
CA LYS A 292 21.69 19.12 24.72
C LYS A 292 22.34 18.36 23.56
N LEU A 293 22.38 19.00 22.40
CA LEU A 293 22.95 18.51 21.15
C LEU A 293 24.19 19.34 20.81
N THR A 294 25.32 18.69 20.55
CA THR A 294 26.55 19.38 20.11
C THR A 294 26.71 19.21 18.59
N TYR A 295 26.59 20.31 17.84
CA TYR A 295 26.66 20.36 16.38
C TYR A 295 27.57 21.50 15.93
N ASN A 296 28.59 21.19 15.11
CA ASN A 296 29.63 22.15 14.67
C ASN A 296 30.21 22.96 15.84
N ASP A 297 30.59 22.26 16.92
CA ASP A 297 31.13 22.84 18.17
C ASP A 297 30.20 23.81 18.92
N CYS A 298 28.98 24.01 18.42
CA CYS A 298 27.92 24.77 19.06
C CYS A 298 26.98 23.84 19.83
N ASN A 299 26.40 24.37 20.91
CA ASN A 299 25.48 23.62 21.75
C ASN A 299 24.06 24.12 21.56
N TYR A 300 23.16 23.23 21.17
CA TYR A 300 21.73 23.49 21.03
C TYR A 300 20.95 22.69 22.06
N VAL A 301 19.84 23.24 22.54
CA VAL A 301 18.99 22.60 23.55
C VAL A 301 17.59 22.46 23.01
N TYR A 302 17.10 21.23 22.93
CA TYR A 302 15.77 20.92 22.39
C TYR A 302 15.00 19.97 23.30
N ALA A 303 13.68 20.09 23.26
CA ALA A 303 12.79 19.07 23.79
C ALA A 303 12.57 17.98 22.73
N ILE A 304 12.95 16.75 23.04
CA ILE A 304 12.86 15.61 22.11
C ILE A 304 12.06 14.50 22.76
N GLN A 305 11.01 14.06 22.08
CA GLN A 305 10.13 13.00 22.53
C GLN A 305 10.11 11.87 21.50
N TYR A 306 10.36 10.64 21.94
CA TYR A 306 10.17 9.48 21.08
C TYR A 306 8.67 9.15 20.93
N VAL A 307 8.29 8.74 19.73
CA VAL A 307 6.97 8.17 19.43
C VAL A 307 6.95 6.71 19.89
N GLU A 308 7.03 6.50 21.20
CA GLU A 308 7.34 5.18 21.75
C GLU A 308 6.20 4.18 21.63
N GLN A 309 4.98 4.58 21.98
CA GLN A 309 3.83 3.68 22.09
C GLN A 309 3.44 3.04 20.75
N PRO A 310 3.35 3.79 19.63
CA PRO A 310 3.10 3.19 18.32
C PRO A 310 4.19 2.22 17.88
N LEU A 311 5.47 2.59 18.04
CA LEU A 311 6.61 1.78 17.61
C LEU A 311 6.76 0.49 18.43
N GLN A 312 6.57 0.56 19.75
CA GLN A 312 6.55 -0.63 20.59
C GLN A 312 5.42 -1.58 20.22
N THR A 313 4.26 -1.05 19.83
CA THR A 313 3.12 -1.87 19.39
C THR A 313 3.45 -2.59 18.09
N LEU A 314 4.00 -1.90 17.10
CA LEU A 314 4.46 -2.51 15.83
C LEU A 314 5.53 -3.57 16.07
N LYS A 315 6.53 -3.29 16.92
CA LYS A 315 7.58 -4.25 17.26
C LYS A 315 7.05 -5.49 17.99
N LYS A 316 6.11 -5.31 18.92
CA LYS A 316 5.44 -6.43 19.57
C LYS A 316 4.70 -7.27 18.53
N MET A 317 3.92 -6.64 17.65
CA MET A 317 3.19 -7.35 16.58
C MET A 317 4.11 -8.14 15.63
N SER A 318 5.31 -7.65 15.34
CA SER A 318 6.27 -8.37 14.47
C SER A 318 7.02 -9.50 15.18
N THR A 319 7.23 -9.38 16.49
CA THR A 319 7.96 -10.36 17.33
C THR A 319 7.09 -11.46 17.92
N LEU A 320 5.75 -11.38 17.76
CA LEU A 320 4.85 -12.44 18.19
C LEU A 320 5.16 -13.75 17.44
N GLN A 321 5.48 -14.78 18.20
CA GLN A 321 6.06 -16.04 17.73
C GLN A 321 5.00 -17.05 17.24
N SER A 322 3.72 -16.81 17.52
CA SER A 322 2.61 -17.66 17.08
C SER A 322 2.19 -17.32 15.65
N GLU A 323 2.43 -18.23 14.70
CA GLU A 323 2.02 -18.08 13.28
C GLU A 323 0.52 -17.83 13.10
N SER A 324 -0.32 -18.25 14.05
CA SER A 324 -1.77 -18.02 14.03
C SER A 324 -2.19 -16.58 14.39
N ILE A 325 -1.30 -15.80 15.01
CA ILE A 325 -1.58 -14.42 15.51
C ILE A 325 -0.57 -13.41 14.93
N LYS A 326 0.48 -13.87 14.24
CA LYS A 326 1.50 -13.01 13.64
C LYS A 326 0.86 -12.11 12.57
N ALA A 327 0.52 -10.90 12.98
CA ALA A 327 -0.16 -9.91 12.16
C ALA A 327 0.79 -9.27 11.13
N LEU A 328 2.09 -9.19 11.44
CA LEU A 328 3.09 -8.50 10.61
C LEU A 328 4.35 -9.34 10.40
N ASP A 329 4.80 -9.42 9.15
CA ASP A 329 6.17 -9.82 8.78
C ASP A 329 7.18 -8.68 9.00
N GLU A 330 8.48 -8.98 9.04
CA GLU A 330 9.54 -7.98 9.23
C GLU A 330 9.52 -6.90 8.14
N LYS A 331 9.34 -7.29 6.87
CA LYS A 331 9.20 -6.35 5.74
C LYS A 331 7.92 -5.52 5.80
N GLN A 332 6.86 -6.08 6.38
CA GLN A 332 5.59 -5.37 6.57
C GLN A 332 5.71 -4.37 7.72
N CYS A 333 6.50 -4.67 8.75
CA CYS A 333 6.78 -3.76 9.85
C CYS A 333 7.41 -2.46 9.34
N ASP A 334 8.44 -2.56 8.52
CA ASP A 334 9.08 -1.40 7.87
C ASP A 334 8.07 -0.54 7.13
N TYR A 335 7.24 -1.16 6.28
CA TYR A 335 6.18 -0.46 5.54
C TYR A 335 5.19 0.24 6.48
N GLN A 336 4.79 -0.40 7.58
CA GLN A 336 3.87 0.18 8.55
C GLN A 336 4.51 1.35 9.31
N VAL A 337 5.81 1.35 9.56
CA VAL A 337 6.51 2.52 10.12
C VAL A 337 6.51 3.69 9.13
N LYS A 338 6.77 3.43 7.84
CA LYS A 338 6.66 4.47 6.80
C LYS A 338 5.27 5.07 6.75
N LEU A 339 4.25 4.21 6.80
CA LEU A 339 2.85 4.63 6.82
C LEU A 339 2.51 5.43 8.09
N LEU A 340 3.03 5.04 9.24
CA LEU A 340 2.88 5.78 10.51
C LEU A 340 3.46 7.18 10.40
N CYS A 341 4.69 7.33 9.91
CA CYS A 341 5.33 8.63 9.70
C CYS A 341 4.48 9.52 8.78
N ARG A 342 4.06 8.97 7.63
CA ARG A 342 3.29 9.72 6.63
C ARG A 342 1.94 10.18 7.19
N THR A 343 1.21 9.27 7.84
CA THR A 343 -0.11 9.59 8.41
C THR A 343 0.01 10.58 9.57
N LEU A 344 1.01 10.42 10.45
CA LEU A 344 1.22 11.37 11.54
C LEU A 344 1.65 12.76 11.02
N SER A 345 2.52 12.82 10.02
CA SER A 345 2.91 14.07 9.35
C SER A 345 1.70 14.77 8.73
N ALA A 346 0.80 14.02 8.06
CA ALA A 346 -0.42 14.56 7.50
C ALA A 346 -1.38 15.13 8.56
N ILE A 347 -1.54 14.42 9.70
CA ILE A 347 -2.35 14.89 10.84
C ILE A 347 -1.75 16.17 11.44
N LEU A 348 -0.42 16.25 11.58
CA LEU A 348 0.25 17.39 12.18
C LEU A 348 0.31 18.62 11.27
N LYS A 349 0.23 18.45 9.95
CA LYS A 349 0.12 19.57 8.99
C LYS A 349 -1.24 20.25 9.04
N ASN A 350 -2.31 19.50 9.33
CA ASN A 350 -3.67 20.04 9.46
C ASN A 350 -4.32 19.49 10.73
N PRO A 351 -3.88 19.93 11.92
CA PRO A 351 -4.43 19.45 13.17
C PRO A 351 -5.85 19.97 13.37
N ASP A 352 -6.70 19.16 14.01
CA ASP A 352 -8.06 19.57 14.40
C ASP A 352 -8.04 20.72 15.44
N ASN A 353 -6.99 20.76 16.26
CA ASN A 353 -6.75 21.82 17.22
C ASN A 353 -5.72 22.81 16.69
N THR A 354 -6.13 24.07 16.48
CA THR A 354 -5.25 25.16 16.02
C THR A 354 -4.10 25.44 16.99
N GLU A 355 -4.23 25.12 18.28
CA GLU A 355 -3.15 25.26 19.26
C GLU A 355 -1.99 24.27 19.04
N CYS A 356 -2.19 23.24 18.21
CA CYS A 356 -1.18 22.25 17.84
C CYS A 356 -0.44 22.60 16.54
N GLU A 357 -0.91 23.61 15.80
CA GLU A 357 -0.32 24.02 14.52
C GLU A 357 1.09 24.59 14.73
N ASP A 358 2.04 24.12 13.92
CA ASP A 358 3.45 24.53 13.96
C ASP A 358 4.18 24.33 15.30
N THR A 359 3.66 23.46 16.18
CA THR A 359 4.20 23.24 17.53
C THR A 359 5.18 22.08 17.64
N CYS A 360 5.32 21.28 16.59
CA CYS A 360 6.17 20.10 16.61
C CYS A 360 6.85 19.84 15.26
N ILE A 361 8.02 19.22 15.33
CA ILE A 361 8.81 18.81 14.17
C ILE A 361 8.93 17.28 14.20
N LEU A 362 8.53 16.63 13.12
CA LEU A 362 8.63 15.18 12.99
C LEU A 362 9.96 14.78 12.34
N VAL A 363 10.81 14.05 13.05
CA VAL A 363 12.10 13.57 12.56
C VAL A 363 12.06 12.05 12.42
N ALA A 364 12.13 11.57 11.19
CA ALA A 364 12.19 10.13 10.89
C ALA A 364 13.65 9.71 10.63
N THR A 365 14.11 8.69 11.36
CA THR A 365 15.50 8.20 11.27
C THR A 365 15.55 6.78 10.72
N LYS A 366 16.39 6.56 9.70
CA LYS A 366 16.72 5.23 9.16
C LYS A 366 18.17 4.92 9.50
N ALA A 367 18.38 3.97 10.41
CA ALA A 367 19.72 3.53 10.76
C ALA A 367 20.08 2.32 9.90
N ASN A 368 20.98 2.48 8.93
CA ASN A 368 21.48 1.33 8.18
C ASN A 368 22.43 0.46 9.04
N SER A 369 23.01 1.04 10.11
CA SER A 369 23.78 0.34 11.13
C SER A 369 23.86 1.15 12.43
N ARG A 370 24.11 0.48 13.57
CA ARG A 370 24.31 1.12 14.89
C ARG A 370 25.47 2.13 14.88
N GLU A 371 26.43 1.96 13.97
CA GLU A 371 27.59 2.84 13.77
C GLU A 371 27.22 4.13 13.02
N SER A 372 26.25 4.08 12.11
CA SER A 372 25.83 5.26 11.33
C SER A 372 25.16 6.35 12.18
N LEU A 373 24.54 5.99 13.31
CA LEU A 373 23.92 6.96 14.23
C LEU A 373 24.88 7.51 15.30
N ASN A 374 26.04 6.86 15.50
CA ASN A 374 27.02 7.29 16.49
C ASN A 374 27.82 8.50 15.98
N ASN A 375 28.58 9.15 16.87
CA ASN A 375 29.53 10.23 16.54
C ASN A 375 28.92 11.47 15.86
N GLY A 376 27.65 11.79 16.14
CA GLY A 376 26.97 12.96 15.56
C GLY A 376 26.08 12.65 14.36
N GLY A 377 25.97 11.39 13.92
CA GLY A 377 25.08 11.03 12.81
C GLY A 377 23.62 11.37 13.11
N LEU A 378 23.14 11.06 14.32
CA LEU A 378 21.78 11.39 14.75
C LEU A 378 21.60 12.90 14.93
N VAL A 379 22.59 13.58 15.50
CA VAL A 379 22.57 15.05 15.65
C VAL A 379 22.45 15.74 14.29
N ASN A 380 23.19 15.27 13.28
CA ASN A 380 23.16 15.84 11.94
C ASN A 380 21.77 15.75 11.32
N VAL A 381 21.09 14.60 11.42
CA VAL A 381 19.72 14.43 10.89
C VAL A 381 18.73 15.35 11.59
N ILE A 382 18.78 15.42 12.93
CA ILE A 382 17.90 16.31 13.69
C ILE A 382 18.13 17.77 13.29
N MET A 383 19.39 18.20 13.19
CA MET A 383 19.73 19.58 12.85
C MET A 383 19.39 19.93 11.38
N GLN A 384 19.48 18.98 10.45
CA GLN A 384 19.04 19.18 9.07
C GLN A 384 17.54 19.44 9.00
N GLU A 385 16.74 18.63 9.70
CA GLU A 385 15.28 18.78 9.74
C GLU A 385 14.84 20.07 10.44
N VAL A 386 15.48 20.43 11.55
CA VAL A 386 15.18 21.69 12.25
C VAL A 386 15.48 22.89 11.34
N LYS A 387 16.63 22.90 10.65
CA LYS A 387 16.97 23.98 9.71
C LYS A 387 16.07 24.04 8.49
N ALA A 388 15.64 22.89 7.97
CA ALA A 388 14.70 22.82 6.84
C ALA A 388 13.33 23.38 7.21
N ASN A 389 12.85 23.09 8.43
CA ASN A 389 11.63 23.68 9.00
C ASN A 389 11.75 25.19 9.20
N GLU A 390 12.89 25.68 9.70
CA GLU A 390 13.14 27.11 9.93
C GLU A 390 13.27 27.91 8.62
N SER A 391 13.73 27.28 7.54
CA SER A 391 13.95 27.91 6.23
C SER A 391 12.70 27.92 5.33
N GLY A 392 11.59 27.30 5.76
CA GLY A 392 10.34 27.23 4.99
C GLY A 392 10.37 26.34 3.75
N THR A 393 11.44 25.58 3.53
CA THR A 393 11.67 24.72 2.34
C THR A 393 11.14 23.30 2.51
N LEU A 394 10.03 23.12 3.22
CA LEU A 394 9.49 21.80 3.53
C LEU A 394 8.61 21.25 2.39
N GLU A 395 9.24 20.84 1.30
CA GLU A 395 8.71 19.72 0.53
C GLU A 395 9.12 18.44 1.27
N TYR A 396 8.15 17.83 1.96
CA TYR A 396 8.32 16.51 2.55
C TYR A 396 8.36 15.51 1.39
N GLU A 397 9.53 15.35 0.75
CA GLU A 397 9.77 14.17 -0.08
C GLU A 397 9.60 12.94 0.81
N ASP A 398 8.91 11.91 0.31
CA ASP A 398 8.45 10.70 1.02
C ASP A 398 9.63 9.76 1.43
N GLY A 399 10.83 10.31 1.56
CA GLY A 399 12.10 9.65 1.79
C GLY A 399 12.62 9.79 3.22
N PHE A 400 12.96 8.67 3.84
CA PHE A 400 13.78 8.65 5.04
C PHE A 400 15.18 9.18 4.71
N ILE A 401 15.67 10.16 5.48
CA ILE A 401 17.05 10.65 5.35
C ILE A 401 18.00 9.49 5.68
N GLN A 402 18.78 9.07 4.68
CA GLN A 402 19.86 8.11 4.86
C GLN A 402 21.06 8.83 5.45
N VAL A 403 21.56 8.36 6.60
CA VAL A 403 22.85 8.84 7.11
C VAL A 403 23.95 8.29 6.20
N PRO A 404 24.78 9.14 5.57
CA PRO A 404 25.87 8.65 4.74
C PRO A 404 26.84 7.80 5.58
N PRO A 405 27.42 6.74 5.02
CA PRO A 405 28.47 5.99 5.70
C PRO A 405 29.63 6.93 6.02
N LEU A 406 30.14 6.88 7.26
CA LEU A 406 31.37 7.59 7.62
C LEU A 406 32.49 7.10 6.69
N ALA A 407 33.13 8.04 6.00
CA ALA A 407 34.33 7.82 5.21
C ALA A 407 35.54 7.60 6.12
#